data_AF-A0A259CML6-F1
#
_entry.id   AF-A0A259CML6-F1
#
_cell.length_a   1.000
_cell.length_b   1.000
_cell.length_c   1.000
_cell.angle_alpha   90.00
_cell.angle_beta   90.00
_cell.angle_gamma   90.00
#
_symmetry.space_group_name_H-M   'P 1'
#
loop_
_entity.id
_entity.type
_entity.pdbx_description
1 polymer ?
#
loop_
_entity_poly.entity_id
_entity_poly.type
_entity_poly.pdbx_seq_one_letter_code
_entity_poly.pdbx_strand_id
1 'polypeptide(L)'
;MKFLFDLFPIILFFIAFKFADIYTATIVAMVATIGQILWVYYRHRKIDAMQWVSLVMILVFGSLTIFLHDKTFIQLKPTALYWLFAGALFISAQFFQKNWIQVLMGKQITLKEHSSKSVWHQVNMAWAFFFFLMGALNLYIAFEFSEETWV
;
A
#
# COMPACT_ATOMS: atom_id res chain seq x y z
N MET A 1 1.23 26.54 -4.33
CA MET A 1 1.73 26.07 -5.64
C MET A 1 2.40 24.69 -5.60
N LYS A 2 3.09 24.27 -4.51
CA LYS A 2 3.74 22.94 -4.40
C LYS A 2 2.79 21.74 -4.55
N PHE A 3 1.64 21.78 -3.87
CA PHE A 3 0.64 20.70 -3.90
C PHE A 3 0.12 20.36 -5.32
N LEU A 4 -0.14 21.39 -6.14
CA LEU A 4 -0.56 21.20 -7.54
C LEU A 4 0.55 20.58 -8.40
N PHE A 5 1.80 20.88 -8.06
CA PHE A 5 2.97 20.28 -8.69
C PHE A 5 3.10 18.80 -8.29
N ASP A 6 2.90 18.47 -7.00
CA ASP A 6 3.02 17.09 -6.53
C ASP A 6 1.87 16.18 -7.02
N LEU A 7 0.69 16.75 -7.32
CA LEU A 7 -0.44 16.01 -7.90
C LEU A 7 -0.35 15.77 -9.40
N PHE A 8 0.46 16.54 -10.13
CA PHE A 8 0.50 16.46 -11.60
C PHE A 8 0.87 15.06 -12.12
N PRO A 9 1.91 14.38 -11.59
CA PRO A 9 2.24 13.02 -12.02
C PRO A 9 1.15 12.01 -11.64
N ILE A 10 0.48 12.22 -10.52
CA ILE A 10 -0.61 11.35 -10.03
C ILE A 10 -1.83 11.47 -10.95
N ILE A 11 -2.21 12.69 -11.33
CA ILE A 11 -3.31 12.92 -12.26
C ILE A 11 -3.00 12.27 -13.61
N LEU A 12 -1.78 12.45 -14.12
CA LEU A 12 -1.37 11.80 -15.36
C LEU A 12 -1.31 10.28 -15.26
N PHE A 13 -0.92 9.74 -14.10
CA PHE A 13 -0.97 8.30 -13.83
C PHE A 13 -2.40 7.78 -13.99
N PHE A 14 -3.38 8.38 -13.31
CA PHE A 14 -4.77 7.94 -13.37
C PHE A 14 -5.39 8.11 -14.77
N ILE A 15 -5.03 9.18 -15.48
CA ILE A 15 -5.47 9.37 -16.87
C ILE A 15 -4.87 8.27 -17.76
N ALA A 16 -3.56 8.05 -17.68
CA ALA A 16 -2.89 7.04 -18.49
C ALA A 16 -3.39 5.63 -18.16
N PHE A 17 -3.66 5.33 -16.89
CA PHE A 17 -4.24 4.07 -16.44
C PHE A 17 -5.68 3.86 -16.93
N LYS A 18 -6.43 4.93 -17.15
CA LYS A 18 -7.80 4.84 -17.70
C LYS A 18 -7.82 4.48 -19.20
N PHE A 19 -6.74 4.79 -19.92
CA PHE A 19 -6.66 4.59 -21.37
C PHE A 19 -5.65 3.52 -21.79
N ALA A 20 -4.90 2.94 -20.84
CA ALA A 20 -3.85 1.96 -21.05
C ALA A 20 -3.56 1.19 -19.74
N ASP A 21 -2.63 0.24 -19.77
CA ASP A 21 -2.28 -0.58 -18.60
C ASP A 21 -1.43 0.15 -17.53
N ILE A 22 -1.32 -0.49 -16.35
CA ILE A 22 -0.55 -0.01 -15.20
C ILE A 22 0.92 0.30 -15.52
N TYR A 23 1.51 -0.42 -16.46
CA TYR A 23 2.90 -0.21 -16.90
C TYR A 23 3.04 1.12 -17.65
N THR A 24 2.14 1.38 -18.60
CA THR A 24 2.09 2.64 -19.36
C THR A 24 1.82 3.81 -18.41
N ALA A 25 0.90 3.65 -17.47
CA ALA A 25 0.61 4.65 -16.45
C ALA A 25 1.84 4.98 -15.59
N THR A 26 2.57 3.96 -15.15
CA THR A 26 3.80 4.11 -14.35
C THR A 26 4.89 4.82 -15.16
N ILE A 27 5.09 4.47 -16.44
CA ILE A 27 6.05 5.14 -17.33
C ILE A 27 5.69 6.61 -17.51
N VAL A 28 4.42 6.92 -17.77
CA VAL A 28 3.94 8.30 -17.94
C VAL A 28 4.17 9.11 -16.67
N ALA A 29 3.88 8.55 -15.49
CA ALA A 29 4.11 9.20 -14.21
C ALA A 29 5.60 9.47 -13.94
N MET A 30 6.48 8.51 -14.27
CA MET A 30 7.93 8.67 -14.16
C MET A 30 8.44 9.79 -15.08
N VAL A 31 8.06 9.76 -16.36
CA VAL A 31 8.46 10.78 -17.34
C VAL A 31 7.94 12.16 -16.93
N ALA A 32 6.70 12.25 -16.48
CA ALA A 32 6.11 13.50 -15.99
C ALA A 32 6.87 14.05 -14.79
N THR A 33 7.22 13.21 -13.82
CA THR A 33 7.98 13.60 -12.62
C THR A 33 9.39 14.09 -12.97
N ILE A 34 10.08 13.39 -13.88
CA ILE A 34 11.40 13.78 -14.38
C ILE A 34 11.33 15.14 -15.09
N GLY A 35 10.37 15.32 -16.00
CA GLY A 35 10.17 16.58 -16.72
C GLY A 35 9.83 17.74 -15.79
N GLN A 36 9.02 17.47 -14.77
CA GLN A 36 8.65 18.43 -13.74
C GLN A 36 9.86 18.93 -12.93
N ILE A 37 10.76 18.02 -12.55
CA ILE A 37 11.96 18.37 -11.80
C ILE A 37 13.00 19.08 -12.68
N LEU A 38 13.14 18.67 -13.94
CA LEU A 38 13.97 19.40 -14.92
C LEU A 38 13.49 20.84 -15.10
N TRP A 39 12.17 21.06 -15.19
CA TRP A 39 11.57 22.38 -15.28
C TRP A 39 11.86 23.24 -14.04
N VAL A 40 11.71 22.67 -12.84
CA VAL A 40 12.02 23.36 -11.57
C VAL A 40 13.50 23.67 -11.45
N TYR A 41 14.37 22.73 -11.86
CA TYR A 41 15.81 22.92 -11.87
C TYR A 41 16.22 24.09 -12.77
N TYR A 42 15.66 24.15 -13.99
CA TYR A 42 15.95 25.22 -14.94
C TYR A 42 15.45 26.59 -14.45
N ARG A 43 14.27 26.64 -13.80
CA ARG A 43 13.64 27.90 -13.37
C ARG A 43 14.15 28.43 -12.03
N HIS A 44 14.38 27.56 -11.04
CA HIS A 44 14.56 27.97 -9.64
C HIS A 44 15.89 27.51 -9.00
N ARG A 45 16.73 26.70 -9.67
CA ARG A 45 18.04 26.16 -9.24
C ARG A 45 18.12 25.47 -7.86
N LYS A 46 17.12 25.60 -7.00
CA LYS A 46 16.99 24.91 -5.71
C LYS A 46 15.85 23.91 -5.80
N ILE A 47 16.20 22.64 -5.97
CA ILE A 47 15.24 21.53 -5.84
C ILE A 47 15.08 21.28 -4.35
N ASP A 48 13.83 21.27 -3.89
CA ASP A 48 13.55 20.98 -2.48
C ASP A 48 13.84 19.49 -2.19
N ALA A 49 14.35 19.18 -1.00
CA ALA A 49 14.67 17.80 -0.61
C ALA A 49 13.46 16.86 -0.76
N MET A 50 12.26 17.38 -0.52
CA MET A 50 11.01 16.64 -0.71
C MET A 50 10.79 16.17 -2.16
N GLN A 51 11.17 16.97 -3.17
CA GLN A 51 11.02 16.60 -4.57
C GLN A 51 12.03 15.53 -5.00
N TRP A 52 13.24 15.58 -4.44
CA TRP A 52 14.23 14.51 -4.60
C TRP A 52 13.76 13.20 -4.00
N VAL A 53 13.18 13.24 -2.80
CA VAL A 53 12.59 12.06 -2.17
C VAL A 53 11.49 11.48 -3.04
N SER A 54 10.55 12.31 -3.53
CA SER A 54 9.48 11.86 -4.43
C SER A 54 10.01 11.25 -5.74
N LEU A 55 11.03 11.86 -6.36
CA LEU A 55 11.66 11.31 -7.57
C LEU A 55 12.31 9.97 -7.31
N VAL A 56 13.11 9.85 -6.25
CA VAL A 56 13.73 8.57 -5.87
C VAL A 56 12.67 7.53 -5.60
N MET A 57 11.58 7.88 -4.91
CA MET A 57 10.47 6.98 -4.64
C MET A 57 9.81 6.51 -5.94
N ILE A 58 9.42 7.43 -6.82
CA ILE A 58 8.78 7.12 -8.10
C ILE A 58 9.71 6.31 -9.02
N LEU A 59 11.00 6.63 -9.07
CA LEU A 59 11.96 5.88 -9.86
C LEU A 59 12.17 4.49 -9.28
N VAL A 60 12.42 4.34 -7.98
CA VAL A 60 12.69 3.04 -7.34
C VAL A 60 11.45 2.16 -7.40
N PHE A 61 10.29 2.65 -6.97
CA PHE A 61 9.06 1.86 -6.99
C PHE A 61 8.54 1.64 -8.41
N GLY A 62 8.58 2.65 -9.28
CA GLY A 62 8.16 2.53 -10.67
C GLY A 62 9.06 1.61 -11.49
N SER A 63 10.38 1.67 -11.30
CA SER A 63 11.29 0.71 -11.91
C SER A 63 11.17 -0.68 -11.30
N LEU A 64 10.82 -0.84 -10.00
CA LEU A 64 10.46 -2.14 -9.44
C LEU A 64 9.21 -2.71 -10.12
N THR A 65 8.18 -1.89 -10.35
CA THR A 65 6.94 -2.28 -11.04
C THR A 65 7.21 -2.75 -12.45
N ILE A 66 8.07 -2.04 -13.20
CA ILE A 66 8.48 -2.46 -14.54
C ILE A 66 9.39 -3.68 -14.47
N PHE A 67 10.43 -3.69 -13.64
CA PHE A 67 11.45 -4.75 -13.63
C PHE A 67 10.92 -6.08 -13.13
N LEU A 68 9.93 -6.07 -12.21
CA LEU A 68 9.36 -7.32 -11.73
C LEU A 68 8.63 -8.09 -12.82
N HIS A 69 8.09 -7.46 -13.89
CA HIS A 69 7.44 -8.07 -15.07
C HIS A 69 6.52 -9.31 -14.82
N ASP A 70 6.12 -9.55 -13.58
CA ASP A 70 5.52 -10.79 -13.12
C ASP A 70 4.28 -10.42 -12.30
N LYS A 71 3.18 -10.28 -13.03
CA LYS A 71 1.86 -9.86 -12.56
C LYS A 71 1.43 -10.66 -11.33
N THR A 72 1.73 -11.95 -11.33
CA THR A 72 1.39 -12.88 -10.25
C THR A 72 2.20 -12.59 -8.99
N PHE A 73 3.47 -12.20 -9.12
CA PHE A 73 4.33 -11.90 -7.97
C PHE A 73 3.99 -10.56 -7.29
N ILE A 74 3.45 -9.58 -8.03
CA ILE A 74 2.99 -8.30 -7.46
C ILE A 74 1.65 -8.47 -6.74
N GLN A 75 0.70 -9.21 -7.33
CA GLN A 75 -0.62 -9.47 -6.75
C GLN A 75 -0.57 -10.39 -5.52
N LEU A 76 0.43 -11.27 -5.43
CA LEU A 76 0.65 -12.15 -4.28
C LEU A 76 1.22 -11.42 -3.05
N LYS A 77 1.89 -10.27 -3.21
CA LYS A 77 2.47 -9.52 -2.08
C LYS A 77 1.42 -9.09 -1.04
N PRO A 78 0.30 -8.44 -1.42
CA PRO A 78 -0.76 -8.10 -0.49
C PRO A 78 -1.38 -9.32 0.17
N THR A 79 -1.66 -10.39 -0.60
CA THR A 79 -2.25 -11.62 -0.04
C THR A 79 -1.33 -12.29 0.97
N ALA A 80 -0.04 -12.41 0.66
CA ALA A 80 0.96 -12.97 1.56
C ALA A 80 1.06 -12.15 2.85
N LEU A 81 1.02 -10.81 2.74
CA LEU A 81 1.04 -9.92 3.90
C LEU A 81 -0.21 -10.08 4.76
N TYR A 82 -1.40 -10.10 4.14
CA TYR A 82 -2.67 -10.27 4.84
C TYR A 82 -2.76 -11.62 5.54
N TRP A 83 -2.35 -12.71 4.88
CA TRP A 83 -2.34 -14.04 5.49
C TRP A 83 -1.26 -14.20 6.56
N LEU A 84 -0.12 -13.54 6.42
CA LEU A 84 0.90 -13.48 7.46
C LEU A 84 0.37 -12.74 8.69
N PHE A 85 -0.32 -11.60 8.52
CA PHE A 85 -0.97 -10.91 9.64
C PHE A 85 -2.07 -11.74 10.27
N ALA A 86 -2.93 -12.37 9.47
CA ALA A 86 -3.98 -13.25 9.97
C ALA A 86 -3.40 -14.42 10.79
N GLY A 87 -2.39 -15.10 10.24
CA GLY A 87 -1.68 -16.19 10.90
C GLY A 87 -0.94 -15.73 12.16
N ALA A 88 -0.25 -14.59 12.12
CA ALA A 88 0.45 -14.04 13.27
C ALA A 88 -0.53 -13.70 14.40
N LEU A 89 -1.64 -13.02 14.10
CA LEU A 89 -2.68 -12.68 15.08
C LEU A 89 -3.39 -13.91 15.65
N PHE A 90 -3.61 -14.94 14.82
CA PHE A 90 -4.25 -16.18 15.24
C PHE A 90 -3.31 -17.03 16.11
N ILE A 91 -2.07 -17.25 15.66
CA ILE A 91 -1.05 -18.02 16.39
C ILE A 91 -0.67 -17.30 17.69
N SER A 92 -0.52 -15.97 17.69
CA SER A 92 -0.16 -15.23 18.90
C SER A 92 -1.25 -15.27 19.96
N ALA A 93 -2.52 -15.24 19.54
CA ALA A 93 -3.65 -15.35 20.45
C ALA A 93 -3.77 -16.77 21.02
N GLN A 94 -3.62 -17.81 20.18
CA GLN A 94 -3.86 -19.19 20.58
C GLN A 94 -2.67 -19.81 21.35
N PHE A 95 -1.43 -19.59 20.88
CA PHE A 95 -0.23 -20.22 21.44
C PHE A 95 0.51 -19.35 22.45
N PHE A 96 0.56 -18.02 22.23
CA PHE A 96 1.33 -17.12 23.09
C PHE A 96 0.48 -16.39 24.13
N GLN A 97 -0.86 -16.51 24.10
CA GLN A 97 -1.81 -15.72 24.91
C GLN A 97 -1.52 -14.20 24.86
N LYS A 98 -0.84 -13.76 23.79
CA LYS A 98 -0.41 -12.38 23.59
C LYS A 98 -1.27 -11.80 22.49
N ASN A 99 -2.10 -10.85 22.90
CA ASN A 99 -3.01 -10.17 22.01
C ASN A 99 -2.30 -8.96 21.41
N TRP A 100 -1.76 -9.12 20.20
CA TRP A 100 -0.96 -8.07 19.56
C TRP A 100 -1.79 -6.83 19.24
N ILE A 101 -3.09 -6.99 18.97
CA ILE A 101 -4.00 -5.84 18.82
C ILE A 101 -4.11 -5.06 20.14
N GLN A 102 -4.19 -5.74 21.29
CA GLN A 102 -4.13 -5.09 22.60
C GLN A 102 -2.80 -4.36 22.84
N VAL A 103 -1.68 -4.92 22.41
CA VAL A 103 -0.35 -4.27 22.57
C VAL A 103 -0.24 -3.00 21.74
N LEU A 104 -0.78 -3.01 20.52
CA LEU A 104 -0.73 -1.88 19.59
C LEU A 104 -1.75 -0.79 19.97
N MET A 105 -2.98 -1.17 20.28
CA MET A 105 -4.09 -0.24 20.49
C MET A 105 -4.39 0.05 21.96
N GLY A 106 -3.89 -0.76 22.89
CA GLY A 106 -4.16 -0.60 24.33
C GLY A 106 -3.59 0.68 24.94
N LYS A 107 -2.65 1.35 24.25
CA LYS A 107 -2.16 2.70 24.63
C LYS A 107 -3.12 3.82 24.23
N GLN A 108 -3.99 3.57 23.24
CA GLN A 108 -4.91 4.56 22.67
C GLN A 108 -6.35 4.34 23.14
N ILE A 109 -6.69 3.12 23.55
CA ILE A 109 -8.04 2.73 23.96
C ILE A 109 -8.02 2.23 25.41
N THR A 110 -8.63 3.01 26.30
CA THR A 110 -8.87 2.62 27.70
C THR A 110 -10.16 1.80 27.80
N LEU A 111 -10.05 0.48 27.93
CA LEU A 111 -11.21 -0.39 28.20
C LEU A 111 -11.43 -0.57 29.71
N LYS A 112 -12.69 -0.61 30.13
CA LYS A 112 -13.07 -0.92 31.52
C LYS A 112 -12.54 -2.31 31.93
N GLU A 113 -11.93 -2.36 33.11
CA GLU A 113 -11.11 -3.48 33.62
C GLU A 113 -11.79 -4.86 33.59
N HIS A 114 -13.11 -4.89 33.80
CA HIS A 114 -13.86 -6.13 34.02
C HIS A 114 -14.12 -6.97 32.74
N SER A 115 -14.10 -6.36 31.56
CA SER A 115 -14.37 -7.05 30.28
C SER A 115 -13.22 -6.97 29.28
N SER A 116 -12.11 -6.31 29.66
CA SER A 116 -10.99 -5.97 28.78
C SER A 116 -10.42 -7.22 28.07
N LYS A 117 -10.15 -8.31 28.78
CA LYS A 117 -9.56 -9.53 28.18
C LYS A 117 -10.45 -10.19 27.11
N SER A 118 -11.75 -10.29 27.35
CA SER A 118 -12.70 -10.93 26.42
C SER A 118 -12.90 -10.08 25.16
N VAL A 119 -13.06 -8.76 25.34
CA VAL A 119 -13.21 -7.82 24.22
C VAL A 119 -11.96 -7.80 23.35
N TRP A 120 -10.76 -7.76 23.95
CA TRP A 120 -9.51 -7.82 23.17
C TRP A 120 -9.40 -9.13 22.38
N HIS A 121 -9.81 -10.27 22.94
CA HIS A 121 -9.77 -11.53 22.21
C HIS A 121 -10.72 -11.54 21.01
N GLN A 122 -11.96 -11.06 21.19
CA GLN A 122 -12.92 -10.91 20.10
C GLN A 122 -12.41 -9.96 19.01
N VAL A 123 -11.84 -8.82 19.40
CA VAL A 123 -11.26 -7.84 18.47
C VAL A 123 -10.09 -8.45 17.70
N ASN A 124 -9.18 -9.17 18.38
CA ASN A 124 -8.07 -9.85 17.71
C ASN A 124 -8.55 -10.90 16.71
N MET A 125 -9.56 -11.68 17.07
CA MET A 125 -10.13 -12.70 16.19
C MET A 125 -10.87 -12.08 15.00
N ALA A 126 -11.59 -10.98 15.21
CA ALA A 126 -12.21 -10.20 14.14
C ALA A 126 -11.16 -9.64 13.17
N TRP A 127 -10.04 -9.12 13.68
CA TRP A 127 -8.92 -8.66 12.85
C TRP A 127 -8.25 -9.78 12.09
N ALA A 128 -7.98 -10.93 12.73
CA ALA A 128 -7.41 -12.09 12.06
C ALA A 128 -8.32 -12.58 10.92
N PHE A 129 -9.63 -12.67 11.19
CA PHE A 129 -10.63 -13.03 10.19
C PHE A 129 -10.73 -12.00 9.06
N PHE A 130 -10.71 -10.70 9.38
CA PHE A 130 -10.70 -9.62 8.39
C PHE A 130 -9.49 -9.71 7.45
N PHE A 131 -8.29 -9.89 7.99
CA PHE A 131 -7.09 -10.04 7.17
C PHE A 131 -7.12 -11.32 6.33
N PHE A 132 -7.63 -12.42 6.88
CA PHE A 132 -7.82 -13.65 6.10
C PHE A 132 -8.77 -13.43 4.92
N LEU A 133 -9.93 -12.80 5.16
CA LEU A 133 -10.92 -12.44 4.14
C LEU A 133 -10.32 -11.49 3.09
N MET A 134 -9.58 -10.47 3.51
CA MET A 134 -8.91 -9.54 2.59
C MET A 134 -7.87 -10.24 1.71
N GLY A 135 -7.12 -11.19 2.25
CA GLY A 135 -6.20 -12.01 1.47
C GLY A 135 -6.93 -12.91 0.47
N ALA A 136 -8.02 -13.55 0.88
CA ALA A 136 -8.83 -14.39 0.01
C ALA A 136 -9.52 -13.58 -1.11
N LEU A 137 -10.05 -12.40 -0.78
CA LEU A 137 -10.71 -11.50 -1.71
C LEU A 137 -9.70 -10.86 -2.68
N ASN A 138 -8.51 -10.46 -2.20
CA ASN A 138 -7.44 -9.99 -3.09
C ASN A 138 -6.97 -11.09 -4.04
N LEU A 139 -6.88 -12.34 -3.57
CA LEU A 139 -6.55 -13.49 -4.41
C LEU A 139 -7.65 -13.76 -5.44
N TYR A 140 -8.92 -13.73 -5.02
CA TYR A 140 -10.06 -13.87 -5.93
C TYR A 140 -10.06 -12.78 -7.01
N ILE A 141 -9.88 -11.51 -6.64
CA ILE A 141 -9.81 -10.41 -7.60
C ILE A 141 -8.60 -10.56 -8.53
N ALA A 142 -7.44 -10.96 -7.99
CA ALA A 142 -6.22 -11.16 -8.75
C ALA A 142 -6.31 -12.28 -9.80
N PHE A 143 -7.06 -13.35 -9.53
CA PHE A 143 -7.20 -14.49 -10.45
C PHE A 143 -8.39 -14.33 -11.42
N GLU A 144 -9.46 -13.64 -11.03
CA GLU A 144 -10.71 -13.61 -11.79
C GLU A 144 -10.88 -12.32 -12.62
N PHE A 145 -10.23 -11.21 -12.26
CA PHE A 145 -10.44 -9.90 -12.89
C PHE A 145 -9.22 -9.35 -13.64
N SER A 146 -9.46 -8.47 -14.60
CA SER A 146 -8.43 -7.74 -15.33
C SER A 146 -7.69 -6.74 -14.41
N GLU A 147 -6.44 -6.39 -14.76
CA GLU A 147 -5.61 -5.45 -13.99
C GLU A 147 -6.30 -4.11 -13.70
N GLU A 148 -7.16 -3.63 -14.61
CA GLU A 148 -7.93 -2.39 -14.40
C GLU A 148 -8.95 -2.47 -13.25
N THR A 149 -9.41 -3.67 -12.89
CA THR A 149 -10.37 -3.88 -11.80
C THR A 149 -9.67 -4.20 -10.47
N TRP A 150 -8.40 -4.59 -10.51
CA TRP A 150 -7.59 -4.93 -9.34
C TRP A 150 -6.98 -3.71 -8.64
N VAL A 151 -6.67 -2.64 -9.40
CA VAL A 151 -6.14 -1.35 -8.88
C VAL A 151 -7.25 -0.51 -8.26
#